data_AF-A0A5B9R0H5-F1
#
_entry.id   AF-A0A5B9R0H5-F1
#
_cell.length_a   1.000
_cell.length_b   1.000
_cell.length_c   1.000
_cell.angle_alpha   90.00
_cell.angle_beta   90.00
_cell.angle_gamma   90.00
#
_symmetry.space_group_name_H-M   'P 1'
#
loop_
_entity.id
_entity.type
_entity.pdbx_description
1 polymer ?
#
loop_
_entity_poly.entity_id
_entity_poly.type
_entity_poly.pdbx_seq_one_letter_code
_entity_poly.pdbx_strand_id
1 'polypeptide(L)'
;MAKCNLSIELAEENESFWGGQSVRGTVVVHTDADVQCKGLEVKTAWRTHGYGNVATGAGQTLTVFQGQWVAGQTYRYDFELITAPWPPTYHGHYLNVDHAIEARAYIPWSFDPKTSRMIQVWPTGGPDDVLVGQAAQAANGGVGLKIFGSVFFLIFAIVILANPFAWILAIPIGMLVGVWWLVFRFLPRARLGEVEYRLDTPRLAPGQELLAELVIHPKRNVQLNRILWKVSGTEICVSGSGSNRSTRRHEVFANELQAAGETTLPAGQVTRIPLRIQLPETTAYSLDLSDNRLSWTTDLVVDITHWPDWKANAGFQLLPPVALGEGSAPPLPEAAVIEPTAGSPPATMPPPADSGGAGVTFDETVRHIWAARGDEEQRELLITAVEDIPFEIQAVIERRLLYGNDDPAAYRDGYVVWAHYPDPELPLTLYAPHHLADDFEQANRDVWKGRGRISGYDRRHGRLKIHLDELSQ
;
A
#
# COMPACT_ATOMS: atom_id res chain seq x y z
N MET A 1 -29.01 13.17 14.32
CA MET A 1 -28.70 11.87 14.93
C MET A 1 -29.30 10.77 14.06
N ALA A 2 -28.63 9.63 13.90
CA ALA A 2 -29.19 8.49 13.18
C ALA A 2 -30.43 7.97 13.93
N LYS A 3 -31.46 7.50 13.22
CA LYS A 3 -32.71 6.98 13.82
C LYS A 3 -32.57 5.53 14.32
N CYS A 4 -31.48 4.88 13.95
CA CYS A 4 -31.11 3.57 14.41
C CYS A 4 -29.59 3.39 14.39
N ASN A 5 -29.12 2.45 15.20
CA ASN A 5 -27.74 2.03 15.31
C ASN A 5 -27.61 0.57 14.84
N LEU A 6 -26.48 0.23 14.22
CA LEU A 6 -26.18 -1.10 13.70
C LEU A 6 -24.92 -1.65 14.37
N SER A 7 -24.95 -2.91 14.79
CA SER A 7 -23.76 -3.70 15.13
C SER A 7 -23.78 -5.04 14.40
N ILE A 8 -22.60 -5.62 14.20
CA ILE A 8 -22.41 -6.94 13.60
C ILE A 8 -21.81 -7.85 14.67
N GLU A 9 -22.46 -8.97 14.92
CA GLU A 9 -21.97 -10.05 15.78
C GLU A 9 -21.66 -11.25 14.88
N LEU A 10 -20.41 -11.74 14.89
CA LEU A 10 -20.05 -12.95 14.15
C LEU A 10 -20.47 -14.19 14.96
N ALA A 11 -20.87 -15.25 14.25
CA ALA A 11 -21.30 -16.50 14.89
C ALA A 11 -20.13 -17.25 15.54
N GLU A 12 -18.93 -17.08 14.99
CA GLU A 12 -17.68 -17.59 15.53
C GLU A 12 -16.89 -16.42 16.09
N GLU A 13 -16.21 -16.61 17.24
CA GLU A 13 -15.28 -15.61 17.78
C GLU A 13 -14.02 -15.46 16.92
N ASN A 14 -13.80 -16.37 15.98
CA ASN A 14 -12.67 -16.31 15.07
C ASN A 14 -12.91 -15.26 13.98
N GLU A 15 -11.97 -14.33 13.85
CA GLU A 15 -12.01 -13.28 12.83
C GLU A 15 -11.24 -13.68 11.56
N SER A 16 -10.59 -14.85 11.56
CA SER A 16 -9.86 -15.38 10.41
C SER A 16 -10.69 -16.37 9.60
N PHE A 17 -10.72 -16.16 8.29
CA PHE A 17 -11.43 -16.98 7.32
C PHE A 17 -10.54 -17.30 6.13
N TRP A 18 -10.80 -18.41 5.48
CA TRP A 18 -10.26 -18.71 4.16
C TRP A 18 -11.01 -17.93 3.08
N GLY A 19 -10.33 -17.61 1.98
CA GLY A 19 -10.93 -17.02 0.80
C GLY A 19 -12.01 -17.94 0.22
N GLY A 20 -13.18 -17.41 -0.09
CA GLY A 20 -14.33 -18.20 -0.53
C GLY A 20 -15.02 -19.01 0.57
N GLN A 21 -14.59 -18.89 1.84
CA GLN A 21 -15.28 -19.50 2.98
C GLN A 21 -16.58 -18.74 3.30
N SER A 22 -17.56 -19.47 3.84
CA SER A 22 -18.79 -18.90 4.38
C SER A 22 -18.56 -18.26 5.76
N VAL A 23 -19.00 -17.03 5.93
CA VAL A 23 -19.01 -16.26 7.18
C VAL A 23 -20.46 -16.08 7.62
N ARG A 24 -20.73 -16.41 8.87
CA ARG A 24 -22.06 -16.30 9.48
C ARG A 24 -22.04 -15.31 10.63
N GLY A 25 -23.17 -14.62 10.80
CA GLY A 25 -23.34 -13.69 11.91
C GLY A 25 -24.74 -13.12 11.95
N THR A 26 -24.92 -12.13 12.81
CA THR A 26 -26.17 -11.44 13.03
C THR A 26 -25.92 -9.94 12.98
N VAL A 27 -26.74 -9.21 12.22
CA VAL A 27 -26.82 -7.75 12.31
C VAL A 27 -27.85 -7.40 13.38
N VAL A 28 -27.43 -6.64 14.38
CA VAL A 28 -28.29 -6.13 15.44
C VAL A 28 -28.63 -4.67 15.12
N VAL A 29 -29.92 -4.38 15.10
CA VAL A 29 -30.45 -3.04 14.82
C VAL A 29 -31.14 -2.53 16.06
N HIS A 30 -30.63 -1.46 16.65
CA HIS A 30 -31.32 -0.74 17.72
C HIS A 30 -32.01 0.48 17.15
N THR A 31 -33.31 0.64 17.38
CA THR A 31 -34.10 1.73 16.78
C THR A 31 -34.60 2.71 17.83
N ASP A 32 -34.32 3.99 17.65
CA ASP A 32 -34.74 5.05 18.57
C ASP A 32 -36.06 5.71 18.12
N ALA A 33 -36.41 5.52 16.85
CA ALA A 33 -37.63 6.05 16.23
C ALA A 33 -38.20 5.06 15.20
N ASP A 34 -39.43 5.29 14.77
CA ASP A 34 -40.01 4.53 13.66
C ASP A 34 -39.23 4.80 12.37
N VAL A 35 -38.80 3.73 11.71
CA VAL A 35 -37.93 3.80 10.52
C VAL A 35 -38.50 2.92 9.41
N GLN A 36 -38.77 3.53 8.25
CA GLN A 36 -38.98 2.79 7.02
C GLN A 36 -37.62 2.44 6.40
N CYS A 37 -37.23 1.17 6.46
CA CYS A 37 -36.02 0.64 5.84
C CYS A 37 -36.34 0.11 4.43
N LYS A 38 -35.68 0.67 3.41
CA LYS A 38 -35.76 0.19 2.01
C LYS A 38 -34.97 -1.09 1.77
N GLY A 39 -33.97 -1.33 2.61
CA GLY A 39 -33.10 -2.50 2.54
C GLY A 39 -32.07 -2.43 3.66
N LEU A 40 -31.87 -3.51 4.39
CA LEU A 40 -30.70 -3.74 5.21
C LEU A 40 -29.80 -4.68 4.43
N GLU A 41 -28.71 -4.15 3.87
CA GLU A 41 -27.75 -4.92 3.11
C GLU A 41 -26.54 -5.25 3.98
N VAL A 42 -26.08 -6.50 3.86
CA VAL A 42 -24.84 -7.00 4.44
C VAL A 42 -23.97 -7.51 3.30
N LYS A 43 -22.69 -7.15 3.28
CA LYS A 43 -21.76 -7.60 2.24
C LYS A 43 -20.37 -7.85 2.79
N THR A 44 -19.62 -8.72 2.10
CA THR A 44 -18.17 -8.82 2.26
C THR A 44 -17.50 -7.77 1.37
N ALA A 45 -16.52 -7.05 1.89
CA ALA A 45 -15.76 -6.06 1.14
C ALA A 45 -14.29 -6.11 1.52
N TRP A 46 -13.43 -5.71 0.60
CA TRP A 46 -12.03 -5.45 0.88
C TRP A 46 -11.65 -4.06 0.38
N ARG A 47 -10.63 -3.49 1.01
CA ARG A 47 -10.11 -2.17 0.67
C ARG A 47 -8.62 -2.11 0.91
N THR A 48 -7.92 -1.40 0.03
CA THR A 48 -6.52 -1.07 0.26
C THR A 48 -6.40 0.22 1.04
N HIS A 49 -5.40 0.26 1.92
CA HIS A 49 -4.96 1.48 2.59
C HIS A 49 -3.45 1.62 2.52
N GLY A 50 -2.95 2.76 2.98
CA GLY A 50 -1.53 3.08 2.98
C GLY A 50 -1.22 4.23 2.04
N TYR A 51 -0.12 4.12 1.30
CA TYR A 51 0.39 5.24 0.51
C TYR A 51 -0.13 5.30 -0.92
N GLY A 52 -0.75 4.24 -1.44
CA GLY A 52 -1.31 4.26 -2.79
C GLY A 52 -2.77 4.71 -2.83
N ASN A 53 -3.30 4.86 -4.04
CA ASN A 53 -4.72 5.12 -4.23
C ASN A 53 -5.54 3.94 -3.66
N VAL A 54 -6.67 4.27 -3.03
CA VAL A 54 -7.57 3.26 -2.45
C VAL A 54 -8.23 2.46 -3.56
N ALA A 55 -7.96 1.16 -3.58
CA ALA A 55 -8.70 0.18 -4.35
C ALA A 55 -9.70 -0.52 -3.43
N THR A 56 -10.87 -0.85 -3.94
CA THR A 56 -11.89 -1.57 -3.18
C THR A 56 -12.47 -2.68 -4.02
N GLY A 57 -12.82 -3.78 -3.38
CA GLY A 57 -13.66 -4.80 -3.98
C GLY A 57 -14.77 -5.23 -3.03
N ALA A 58 -15.80 -5.84 -3.61
CA ALA A 58 -16.91 -6.42 -2.89
C ALA A 58 -16.99 -7.90 -3.25
N GLY A 59 -17.21 -8.74 -2.24
CA GLY A 59 -17.62 -10.13 -2.43
C GLY A 59 -19.14 -10.20 -2.55
N GLN A 60 -19.74 -11.16 -1.85
CA GLN A 60 -21.18 -11.36 -1.85
C GLN A 60 -21.91 -10.22 -1.12
N THR A 61 -23.07 -9.83 -1.64
CA THR A 61 -24.01 -8.89 -1.00
C THR A 61 -25.36 -9.58 -0.80
N LEU A 62 -25.98 -9.38 0.36
CA LEU A 62 -27.26 -9.95 0.77
C LEU A 62 -28.13 -8.88 1.41
N THR A 63 -29.38 -8.75 0.97
CA THR A 63 -30.39 -7.94 1.66
C THR A 63 -31.10 -8.82 2.70
N VAL A 64 -30.90 -8.53 3.98
CA VAL A 64 -31.45 -9.34 5.10
C VAL A 64 -32.80 -8.82 5.62
N PHE A 65 -33.17 -7.57 5.31
CA PHE A 65 -34.45 -7.01 5.71
C PHE A 65 -34.92 -5.89 4.79
N GLN A 66 -36.24 -5.73 4.66
CA GLN A 66 -36.90 -4.56 4.09
C GLN A 66 -38.27 -4.40 4.78
N GLY A 67 -38.61 -3.21 5.24
CA GLY A 67 -39.86 -2.99 5.97
C GLY A 67 -39.81 -1.81 6.95
N GLN A 68 -40.69 -1.85 7.96
CA GLN A 68 -40.69 -0.88 9.06
C GLN A 68 -40.05 -1.46 10.31
N TRP A 69 -39.28 -0.62 11.00
CA TRP A 69 -38.87 -0.79 12.38
C TRP A 69 -39.66 0.17 13.27
N VAL A 70 -39.98 -0.28 14.48
CA VAL A 70 -40.74 0.46 15.48
C VAL A 70 -39.80 1.00 16.54
N ALA A 71 -40.00 2.26 16.94
CA ALA A 71 -39.21 2.95 17.96
C ALA A 71 -39.03 2.14 19.26
N GLY A 72 -37.82 2.17 19.81
CA GLY A 72 -37.45 1.52 21.07
C GLY A 72 -37.22 0.01 20.95
N GLN A 73 -37.33 -0.59 19.76
CA GLN A 73 -37.13 -2.02 19.56
C GLN A 73 -35.71 -2.36 19.08
N THR A 74 -35.28 -3.57 19.41
CA THR A 74 -34.06 -4.19 18.91
C THR A 74 -34.41 -5.35 17.99
N TYR A 75 -33.87 -5.34 16.78
CA TYR A 75 -34.04 -6.39 15.78
C TYR A 75 -32.72 -7.12 15.53
N ARG A 76 -32.80 -8.40 15.16
CA ARG A 76 -31.66 -9.26 14.89
C ARG A 76 -31.88 -9.99 13.57
N TYR A 77 -30.94 -9.87 12.65
CA TYR A 77 -31.02 -10.45 11.31
C TYR A 77 -29.79 -11.30 11.02
N ASP A 78 -29.98 -12.60 10.87
CA ASP A 78 -28.90 -13.52 10.55
C ASP A 78 -28.48 -13.38 9.09
N PHE A 79 -27.19 -13.53 8.83
CA PHE A 79 -26.61 -13.54 7.50
C PHE A 79 -25.62 -14.68 7.33
N GLU A 80 -25.47 -15.10 6.08
CA GLU A 80 -24.43 -16.00 5.62
C GLU A 80 -23.87 -15.45 4.31
N LEU A 81 -22.57 -15.18 4.27
CA LEU A 81 -21.88 -14.52 3.16
C LEU A 81 -20.58 -15.24 2.81
N ILE A 82 -20.21 -15.25 1.54
CA ILE A 82 -18.93 -15.80 1.06
C ILE A 82 -17.87 -14.70 1.04
N THR A 83 -16.70 -14.95 1.64
CA THR A 83 -15.53 -14.05 1.57
C THR A 83 -14.99 -13.98 0.14
N ALA A 84 -14.37 -12.85 -0.21
CA ALA A 84 -13.66 -12.78 -1.48
C ALA A 84 -12.48 -13.78 -1.47
N PRO A 85 -12.30 -14.61 -2.52
CA PRO A 85 -11.18 -15.56 -2.58
C PRO A 85 -9.83 -14.86 -2.78
N TRP A 86 -9.85 -13.66 -3.35
CA TRP A 86 -8.69 -12.81 -3.63
C TRP A 86 -9.11 -11.34 -3.62
N PRO A 87 -8.26 -10.40 -3.18
CA PRO A 87 -6.93 -10.58 -2.59
C PRO A 87 -6.98 -11.08 -1.14
N PRO A 88 -5.91 -11.70 -0.61
CA PRO A 88 -5.82 -11.99 0.82
C PRO A 88 -5.66 -10.71 1.64
N THR A 89 -5.90 -10.83 2.94
CA THR A 89 -5.47 -9.81 3.91
C THR A 89 -3.96 -9.73 3.91
N TYR A 90 -3.44 -8.51 3.85
CA TYR A 90 -2.01 -8.24 3.79
C TYR A 90 -1.70 -6.94 4.50
N HIS A 91 -0.71 -6.95 5.38
CA HIS A 91 -0.24 -5.77 6.08
C HIS A 91 1.24 -5.56 5.81
N GLY A 92 1.53 -4.75 4.80
CA GLY A 92 2.87 -4.43 4.33
C GLY A 92 3.42 -3.14 4.92
N HIS A 93 4.44 -2.59 4.26
CA HIS A 93 5.07 -1.34 4.69
C HIS A 93 4.32 -0.12 4.14
N TYR A 94 3.91 -0.18 2.86
CA TYR A 94 3.18 0.87 2.16
C TYR A 94 1.77 0.47 1.73
N LEU A 95 1.48 -0.83 1.64
CA LEU A 95 0.18 -1.37 1.25
C LEU A 95 -0.41 -2.21 2.36
N ASN A 96 -1.63 -1.89 2.74
CA ASN A 96 -2.50 -2.77 3.52
C ASN A 96 -3.70 -3.18 2.69
N VAL A 97 -4.18 -4.40 2.87
CA VAL A 97 -5.40 -4.95 2.28
C VAL A 97 -6.24 -5.49 3.42
N ASP A 98 -7.32 -4.79 3.74
CA ASP A 98 -8.21 -5.15 4.84
C ASP A 98 -9.51 -5.71 4.28
N HIS A 99 -10.06 -6.72 4.95
CA HIS A 99 -11.39 -7.25 4.67
C HIS A 99 -12.35 -6.90 5.80
N ALA A 100 -13.62 -6.71 5.44
CA ALA A 100 -14.67 -6.42 6.40
C ALA A 100 -16.02 -6.96 5.95
N ILE A 101 -16.86 -7.25 6.94
CA ILE A 101 -18.30 -7.35 6.77
C ILE A 101 -18.89 -5.96 6.96
N GLU A 102 -19.58 -5.44 5.95
CA GLU A 102 -20.25 -4.14 6.02
C GLU A 102 -21.77 -4.34 6.05
N ALA A 103 -22.44 -3.69 7.00
CA ALA A 103 -23.90 -3.62 7.04
C ALA A 103 -24.36 -2.17 6.86
N ARG A 104 -25.38 -1.97 6.02
CA ARG A 104 -25.96 -0.64 5.73
C ARG A 104 -27.48 -0.73 5.66
N ALA A 105 -28.16 0.16 6.39
CA ALA A 105 -29.60 0.33 6.27
C ALA A 105 -29.92 1.53 5.37
N TYR A 106 -30.70 1.30 4.31
CA TYR A 106 -31.15 2.37 3.41
C TYR A 106 -32.43 3.00 3.94
N ILE A 107 -32.35 4.25 4.39
CA ILE A 107 -33.46 4.97 5.00
C ILE A 107 -33.81 6.19 4.13
N PRO A 108 -35.05 6.31 3.63
CA PRO A 108 -35.46 7.46 2.84
C PRO A 108 -35.30 8.76 3.62
N TRP A 109 -34.70 9.76 2.97
CA TRP A 109 -34.61 11.14 3.49
C TRP A 109 -33.91 11.25 4.86
N SER A 110 -33.05 10.29 5.17
CA SER A 110 -32.25 10.24 6.40
C SER A 110 -30.83 9.78 6.05
N PHE A 111 -29.91 9.98 6.98
CA PHE A 111 -28.59 9.35 6.92
C PHE A 111 -28.74 7.83 7.02
N ASP A 112 -28.09 7.09 6.12
CA ASP A 112 -28.04 5.64 6.13
C ASP A 112 -27.02 5.18 7.19
N PRO A 113 -27.45 4.60 8.32
CA PRO A 113 -26.51 4.06 9.27
C PRO A 113 -25.75 2.90 8.62
N LYS A 114 -24.46 2.87 8.90
CA LYS A 114 -23.53 1.86 8.40
C LYS A 114 -22.63 1.42 9.54
N THR A 115 -22.28 0.15 9.54
CA THR A 115 -21.32 -0.43 10.48
C THR A 115 -20.44 -1.43 9.74
N SER A 116 -19.26 -1.70 10.29
CA SER A 116 -18.28 -2.58 9.68
C SER A 116 -17.58 -3.39 10.76
N ARG A 117 -17.38 -4.69 10.51
CA ARG A 117 -16.57 -5.58 11.33
C ARG A 117 -15.41 -6.10 10.49
N MET A 118 -14.19 -5.86 10.93
CA MET A 118 -12.99 -6.34 10.24
C MET A 118 -12.88 -7.86 10.37
N ILE A 119 -12.36 -8.49 9.33
CA ILE A 119 -12.03 -9.91 9.29
C ILE A 119 -10.69 -10.09 8.57
N GLN A 120 -9.97 -11.14 8.89
CA GLN A 120 -8.78 -11.57 8.18
C GLN A 120 -9.16 -12.67 7.18
N VAL A 121 -8.69 -12.52 5.95
CA VAL A 121 -8.94 -13.46 4.85
C VAL A 121 -7.63 -14.04 4.36
N TRP A 122 -7.44 -15.34 4.61
CA TRP A 122 -6.31 -16.12 4.13
C TRP A 122 -6.58 -16.67 2.74
N PRO A 123 -5.59 -16.68 1.84
CA PRO A 123 -5.86 -17.02 0.46
C PRO A 123 -6.05 -18.53 0.27
N THR A 124 -7.06 -18.90 -0.51
CA THR A 124 -7.30 -20.27 -0.99
C THR A 124 -7.01 -20.44 -2.48
N GLY A 125 -6.79 -19.33 -3.19
CA GLY A 125 -6.64 -19.27 -4.62
C GLY A 125 -5.66 -18.18 -5.05
N GLY A 126 -5.55 -18.00 -6.37
CA GLY A 126 -4.73 -16.97 -7.00
C GLY A 126 -5.56 -15.78 -7.49
N PRO A 127 -4.91 -14.79 -8.12
CA PRO A 127 -5.59 -13.66 -8.75
C PRO A 127 -6.56 -14.06 -9.88
N ASP A 128 -6.45 -15.29 -10.40
CA ASP A 128 -7.35 -15.83 -11.43
C ASP A 128 -8.71 -16.28 -10.84
N ASP A 129 -8.82 -16.43 -9.51
CA ASP A 129 -10.01 -16.95 -8.81
C ASP A 129 -11.01 -15.87 -8.39
N VAL A 130 -10.88 -14.63 -8.89
CA VAL A 130 -11.81 -13.53 -8.56
C VAL A 130 -13.21 -13.90 -9.04
N LEU A 131 -14.15 -14.06 -8.08
CA LEU A 131 -15.56 -14.32 -8.34
C LEU A 131 -16.11 -13.32 -9.37
N VAL A 132 -16.68 -13.85 -10.44
CA VAL A 132 -17.23 -13.13 -11.60
C VAL A 132 -18.30 -12.14 -11.12
N GLY A 133 -17.88 -10.89 -10.93
CA GLY A 133 -18.74 -9.78 -10.50
C GLY A 133 -18.05 -8.43 -10.59
N GLN A 134 -16.72 -8.41 -10.67
CA GLN A 134 -15.95 -7.20 -10.91
C GLN A 134 -15.24 -7.33 -12.25
N ALA A 135 -15.80 -6.71 -13.28
CA ALA A 135 -15.07 -6.45 -14.51
C ALA A 135 -13.94 -5.47 -14.16
N ALA A 136 -12.80 -6.03 -13.73
CA ALA A 136 -11.55 -5.31 -13.73
C ALA A 136 -11.34 -4.84 -15.17
N GLN A 137 -11.55 -3.54 -15.40
CA GLN A 137 -11.07 -2.89 -16.59
C GLN A 137 -9.55 -2.96 -16.53
N ALA A 138 -9.01 -4.06 -17.03
CA ALA A 138 -7.62 -4.17 -17.40
C ALA A 138 -7.38 -3.10 -18.47
N ALA A 139 -6.90 -1.94 -18.02
CA ALA A 139 -6.40 -0.92 -18.91
C ALA A 139 -5.26 -1.55 -19.71
N ASN A 140 -5.54 -1.86 -20.98
CA ASN A 140 -4.55 -2.29 -21.97
C ASN A 140 -3.52 -1.17 -22.18
N GLY A 141 -2.59 -1.00 -21.24
CA GLY A 141 -1.53 0.00 -21.26
C GLY A 141 -0.50 -0.20 -22.38
N GLY A 142 -0.60 -1.30 -23.15
CA GLY A 142 0.29 -1.60 -24.27
C GLY A 142 -0.10 -0.97 -25.61
N VAL A 143 -1.35 -0.52 -25.78
CA VAL A 143 -1.84 -0.01 -27.08
C VAL A 143 -1.61 1.50 -27.20
N GLY A 144 -1.79 2.25 -26.11
CA GLY A 144 -1.58 3.70 -26.10
C GLY A 144 -0.13 4.10 -26.43
N LEU A 145 0.87 3.43 -25.84
CA LEU A 145 2.28 3.78 -26.04
C LEU A 145 2.77 3.53 -27.49
N LYS A 146 2.24 2.50 -28.16
CA LYS A 146 2.56 2.20 -29.56
C LYS A 146 1.93 3.21 -30.53
N ILE A 147 0.72 3.69 -30.25
CA ILE A 147 0.04 4.71 -31.06
C ILE A 147 0.67 6.08 -30.85
N PHE A 148 0.97 6.47 -29.61
CA PHE A 148 1.68 7.73 -29.34
C PHE A 148 3.09 7.72 -29.94
N GLY A 149 3.81 6.59 -29.85
CA GLY A 149 5.12 6.43 -30.48
C GLY A 149 5.05 6.55 -32.01
N SER A 150 4.06 5.94 -32.66
CA SER A 150 3.92 6.02 -34.12
C SER A 150 3.50 7.40 -34.61
N VAL A 151 2.59 8.08 -33.91
CA VAL A 151 2.17 9.46 -34.23
C VAL A 151 3.31 10.44 -34.02
N PHE A 152 4.07 10.30 -32.92
CA PHE A 152 5.25 11.13 -32.69
C PHE A 152 6.32 10.91 -33.77
N PHE A 153 6.61 9.66 -34.14
CA PHE A 153 7.54 9.36 -35.24
C PHE A 153 7.08 9.94 -36.58
N LEU A 154 5.78 9.89 -36.87
CA LEU A 154 5.22 10.44 -38.10
C LEU A 154 5.32 11.97 -38.14
N ILE A 155 4.95 12.65 -37.05
CA ILE A 155 5.08 14.11 -36.93
C ILE A 155 6.56 14.52 -37.01
N PHE A 156 7.43 13.81 -36.30
CA PHE A 156 8.87 14.06 -36.32
C PHE A 156 9.46 13.87 -37.73
N ALA A 157 9.04 12.83 -38.46
CA ALA A 157 9.45 12.61 -39.84
C ALA A 157 8.98 13.74 -40.77
N ILE A 158 7.73 14.21 -40.63
CA ILE A 158 7.18 15.33 -41.41
C ILE A 158 7.96 16.62 -41.11
N VAL A 159 8.27 16.92 -39.85
CA VAL A 159 9.05 18.11 -39.45
C VAL A 159 10.48 18.05 -40.01
N ILE A 160 11.11 16.88 -40.00
CA ILE A 160 12.44 16.65 -40.59
C ILE A 160 12.42 16.84 -42.12
N LEU A 161 11.38 16.39 -42.80
CA LEU A 161 11.20 16.56 -44.25
C LEU A 161 10.89 18.02 -44.62
N ALA A 162 10.12 18.73 -43.80
CA ALA A 162 9.70 20.11 -44.06
C ALA A 162 10.75 21.17 -43.68
N ASN A 163 11.66 20.87 -42.74
CA ASN A 163 12.64 21.83 -42.25
C ASN A 163 14.09 21.30 -42.33
N PRO A 164 14.94 21.80 -43.25
CA PRO A 164 16.32 21.36 -43.39
C PRO A 164 17.17 21.64 -42.14
N PHE A 165 16.82 22.63 -41.31
CA PHE A 165 17.52 22.90 -40.05
C PHE A 165 17.23 21.87 -38.95
N ALA A 166 16.11 21.12 -39.04
CA ALA A 166 15.80 20.07 -38.07
C ALA A 166 16.83 18.92 -38.10
N TRP A 167 17.49 18.69 -39.25
CA TRP A 167 18.56 17.71 -39.38
C TRP A 167 19.77 18.02 -38.48
N ILE A 168 20.03 19.29 -38.20
CA ILE A 168 21.15 19.71 -37.34
C ILE A 168 20.96 19.21 -35.91
N LEU A 169 19.71 19.11 -35.42
CA LEU A 169 19.38 18.55 -34.10
C LEU A 169 19.13 17.03 -34.15
N ALA A 170 18.52 16.54 -35.22
CA ALA A 170 18.19 15.12 -35.35
C ALA A 170 19.43 14.22 -35.48
N ILE A 171 20.47 14.66 -36.21
CA ILE A 171 21.71 13.91 -36.40
C ILE A 171 22.43 13.64 -35.06
N PRO A 172 22.73 14.63 -34.20
CA PRO A 172 23.42 14.36 -32.94
C PRO A 172 22.58 13.53 -31.97
N ILE A 173 21.25 13.75 -31.92
CA ILE A 173 20.35 12.92 -31.11
C ILE A 173 20.36 11.47 -31.63
N GLY A 174 20.23 11.28 -32.94
CA GLY A 174 20.27 9.98 -33.59
C GLY A 174 21.61 9.28 -33.39
N MET A 175 22.73 10.01 -33.47
CA MET A 175 24.05 9.48 -33.14
C MET A 175 24.16 9.08 -31.67
N LEU A 176 23.67 9.90 -30.74
CA LEU A 176 23.68 9.57 -29.31
C LEU A 176 22.86 8.32 -29.01
N VAL A 177 21.64 8.23 -29.54
CA VAL A 177 20.78 7.04 -29.39
C VAL A 177 21.41 5.83 -30.07
N GLY A 178 21.99 6.00 -31.25
CA GLY A 178 22.67 4.94 -31.99
C GLY A 178 23.91 4.40 -31.27
N VAL A 179 24.75 5.30 -30.73
CA VAL A 179 25.91 4.94 -29.90
C VAL A 179 25.45 4.28 -28.61
N TRP A 180 24.45 4.81 -27.92
CA TRP A 180 23.89 4.22 -26.70
C TRP A 180 23.34 2.81 -26.97
N TRP A 181 22.55 2.63 -28.02
CA TRP A 181 22.03 1.32 -28.42
C TRP A 181 23.16 0.35 -28.78
N LEU A 182 24.14 0.80 -29.57
CA LEU A 182 25.29 -0.02 -29.94
C LEU A 182 26.08 -0.45 -28.70
N VAL A 183 26.32 0.46 -27.76
CA VAL A 183 27.10 0.20 -26.54
C VAL A 183 26.37 -0.70 -25.56
N PHE A 184 25.11 -0.42 -25.22
CA PHE A 184 24.41 -1.13 -24.15
C PHE A 184 23.60 -2.34 -24.62
N ARG A 185 23.22 -2.41 -25.91
CA ARG A 185 22.41 -3.51 -26.45
C ARG A 185 23.21 -4.48 -27.32
N PHE A 186 24.07 -3.94 -28.18
CA PHE A 186 24.74 -4.73 -29.22
C PHE A 186 26.10 -5.27 -28.77
N LEU A 187 27.00 -4.43 -28.23
CA LEU A 187 28.36 -4.85 -27.83
C LEU A 187 28.37 -6.01 -26.82
N PRO A 188 27.53 -6.06 -25.77
CA PRO A 188 27.55 -7.16 -24.80
C PRO A 188 27.16 -8.49 -25.46
N ARG A 189 26.14 -8.48 -26.31
CA ARG A 189 25.70 -9.65 -27.09
C ARG A 189 26.73 -10.07 -28.14
N ALA A 190 27.36 -9.11 -28.82
CA ALA A 190 28.40 -9.41 -29.79
C ALA A 190 29.60 -10.11 -29.13
N ARG A 191 29.91 -9.76 -27.88
CA ARG A 191 31.03 -10.35 -27.12
C ARG A 191 30.68 -11.70 -26.50
N LEU A 192 29.53 -11.79 -25.81
CA LEU A 192 29.07 -13.02 -25.15
C LEU A 192 28.48 -14.06 -26.11
N GLY A 193 28.18 -13.68 -27.36
CA GLY A 193 27.54 -14.55 -28.34
C GLY A 193 26.06 -14.75 -28.03
N GLU A 194 25.60 -16.00 -28.07
CA GLU A 194 24.21 -16.32 -27.71
C GLU A 194 24.11 -16.44 -26.19
N VAL A 195 23.29 -15.58 -25.59
CA VAL A 195 23.02 -15.56 -24.15
C VAL A 195 21.54 -15.75 -23.95
N GLU A 196 21.19 -16.80 -23.21
CA GLU A 196 19.82 -17.13 -22.88
C GLU A 196 19.67 -17.25 -21.37
N TYR A 197 18.69 -16.54 -20.82
CA TYR A 197 18.30 -16.63 -19.42
C TYR A 197 16.90 -17.22 -19.38
N ARG A 198 16.78 -18.37 -18.71
CA ARG A 198 15.51 -19.10 -18.56
C ARG A 198 15.15 -19.20 -17.10
N LEU A 199 13.93 -18.82 -16.78
CA LEU A 199 13.31 -19.04 -15.49
C LEU A 199 12.42 -20.28 -15.61
N ASP A 200 12.69 -21.32 -14.85
CA ASP A 200 12.04 -22.61 -15.06
C ASP A 200 10.59 -22.60 -14.57
N THR A 201 10.33 -21.90 -13.47
CA THR A 201 9.01 -21.91 -12.81
C THR A 201 8.47 -20.48 -12.66
N PRO A 202 7.45 -20.09 -13.46
CA PRO A 202 6.89 -18.74 -13.40
C PRO A 202 5.92 -18.53 -12.23
N ARG A 203 5.51 -19.60 -11.52
CA ARG A 203 4.60 -19.59 -10.38
C ARG A 203 5.19 -20.44 -9.26
N LEU A 204 5.44 -19.86 -8.09
CA LEU A 204 6.09 -20.53 -6.96
C LEU A 204 5.37 -20.20 -5.65
N ALA A 205 5.51 -21.06 -4.66
CA ALA A 205 5.07 -20.81 -3.29
C ALA A 205 6.20 -20.27 -2.41
N PRO A 206 5.87 -19.59 -1.30
CA PRO A 206 6.84 -19.32 -0.24
C PRO A 206 7.56 -20.60 0.19
N GLY A 207 8.84 -20.48 0.53
CA GLY A 207 9.65 -21.64 0.90
C GLY A 207 9.99 -22.60 -0.24
N GLN A 208 9.67 -22.29 -1.50
CA GLN A 208 10.17 -23.06 -2.64
C GLN A 208 11.51 -22.54 -3.16
N GLU A 209 12.26 -23.42 -3.82
CA GLU A 209 13.51 -23.06 -4.49
C GLU A 209 13.21 -22.46 -5.86
N LEU A 210 13.64 -21.22 -6.08
CA LEU A 210 13.58 -20.58 -7.39
C LEU A 210 14.74 -21.11 -8.25
N LEU A 211 14.38 -21.78 -9.34
CA LEU A 211 15.33 -22.35 -10.30
C LEU A 211 15.37 -21.52 -11.59
N ALA A 212 16.58 -21.19 -12.01
CA ALA A 212 16.83 -20.58 -13.31
C ALA A 212 18.14 -21.08 -13.92
N GLU A 213 18.28 -20.91 -15.24
CA GLU A 213 19.49 -21.27 -15.96
C GLU A 213 19.97 -20.11 -16.82
N LEU A 214 21.27 -19.82 -16.74
CA LEU A 214 21.98 -18.93 -17.65
C LEU A 214 22.83 -19.77 -18.60
N VAL A 215 22.55 -19.66 -19.90
CA VAL A 215 23.29 -20.33 -20.96
C VAL A 215 24.05 -19.28 -21.78
N ILE A 216 25.37 -19.42 -21.85
CA ILE A 216 26.24 -18.52 -22.60
C ILE A 216 27.02 -19.34 -23.63
N HIS A 217 26.97 -18.91 -24.89
CA HIS A 217 27.71 -19.50 -26.00
C HIS A 217 28.60 -18.43 -26.68
N PRO A 218 29.81 -18.19 -26.13
CA PRO A 218 30.68 -17.13 -26.59
C PRO A 218 31.43 -17.52 -27.86
N LYS A 219 31.51 -16.59 -28.82
CA LYS A 219 32.23 -16.83 -30.09
C LYS A 219 33.76 -16.71 -29.96
N ARG A 220 34.24 -16.16 -28.84
CA ARG A 220 35.65 -15.88 -28.53
C ARG A 220 35.84 -16.05 -27.02
N ASN A 221 37.09 -16.15 -26.55
CA ASN A 221 37.34 -16.14 -25.11
C ASN A 221 36.87 -14.81 -24.51
N VAL A 222 36.07 -14.89 -23.45
CA VAL A 222 35.53 -13.72 -22.73
C VAL A 222 35.93 -13.81 -21.27
N GLN A 223 36.58 -12.76 -20.77
CA GLN A 223 36.85 -12.59 -19.35
C GLN A 223 35.63 -11.92 -18.70
N LEU A 224 35.18 -12.49 -17.60
CA LEU A 224 34.11 -11.98 -16.77
C LEU A 224 34.69 -11.60 -15.42
N ASN A 225 34.21 -10.49 -14.87
CA ASN A 225 34.53 -10.12 -13.50
C ASN A 225 33.65 -10.91 -12.52
N ARG A 226 32.34 -11.04 -12.83
CA ARG A 226 31.36 -11.78 -12.02
C ARG A 226 30.02 -11.94 -12.75
N ILE A 227 29.20 -12.84 -12.21
CA ILE A 227 27.78 -12.98 -12.58
C ILE A 227 26.97 -12.84 -11.29
N LEU A 228 26.06 -11.87 -11.26
CA LEU A 228 25.21 -11.54 -10.12
C LEU A 228 23.75 -11.79 -10.47
N TRP A 229 23.04 -12.49 -9.60
CA TRP A 229 21.62 -12.74 -9.72
C TRP A 229 20.90 -12.27 -8.46
N LYS A 230 20.12 -11.20 -8.59
CA LYS A 230 19.32 -10.63 -7.50
C LYS A 230 17.87 -11.10 -7.66
N VAL A 231 17.28 -11.61 -6.58
CA VAL A 231 15.85 -11.91 -6.48
C VAL A 231 15.25 -10.91 -5.50
N SER A 232 14.14 -10.29 -5.88
CA SER A 232 13.49 -9.29 -5.05
C SER A 232 11.98 -9.38 -5.10
N GLY A 233 11.35 -9.21 -3.94
CA GLY A 233 9.94 -8.91 -3.80
C GLY A 233 9.81 -7.42 -3.50
N THR A 234 9.02 -6.69 -4.30
CA THR A 234 8.85 -5.25 -4.15
C THR A 234 7.38 -4.89 -4.05
N GLU A 235 7.05 -4.14 -3.01
CA GLU A 235 5.78 -3.45 -2.84
C GLU A 235 5.85 -2.09 -3.54
N ILE A 236 4.88 -1.80 -4.39
CA ILE A 236 4.80 -0.60 -5.22
C ILE A 236 3.43 0.03 -5.01
N CYS A 237 3.41 1.26 -4.49
CA CYS A 237 2.21 2.03 -4.26
C CYS A 237 2.25 3.33 -5.06
N VAL A 238 1.16 3.62 -5.76
CA VAL A 238 1.01 4.83 -6.58
C VAL A 238 -0.10 5.69 -5.99
N SER A 239 0.22 6.94 -5.66
CA SER A 239 -0.75 7.94 -5.21
C SER A 239 -0.94 9.06 -6.22
N GLY A 240 -2.13 9.64 -6.23
CA GLY A 240 -2.46 10.81 -7.03
C GLY A 240 -2.82 10.47 -8.47
N SER A 241 -2.99 11.50 -9.30
CA SER A 241 -3.40 11.37 -10.70
C SER A 241 -2.65 12.37 -11.60
N GLY A 242 -2.47 11.99 -12.86
CA GLY A 242 -1.81 12.83 -13.87
C GLY A 242 -0.39 13.26 -13.47
N SER A 243 -0.12 14.56 -13.52
CA SER A 243 1.19 15.16 -13.19
C SER A 243 1.55 15.10 -11.70
N ASN A 244 0.59 14.81 -10.82
CA ASN A 244 0.81 14.65 -9.37
C ASN A 244 0.96 13.19 -8.95
N ARG A 245 1.20 12.29 -9.91
CA ARG A 245 1.40 10.86 -9.64
C ARG A 245 2.75 10.65 -8.94
N SER A 246 2.72 10.10 -7.73
CA SER A 246 3.90 9.70 -6.95
C SER A 246 3.92 8.19 -6.80
N THR A 247 5.10 7.58 -6.99
CA THR A 247 5.30 6.13 -6.88
C THR A 247 6.28 5.85 -5.74
N ARG A 248 5.83 5.12 -4.71
CA ARG A 248 6.66 4.62 -3.62
C ARG A 248 6.97 3.14 -3.83
N ARG A 249 8.17 2.73 -3.44
CA ARG A 249 8.66 1.35 -3.57
C ARG A 249 9.33 0.90 -2.28
N HIS A 250 9.03 -0.31 -1.83
CA HIS A 250 9.66 -0.95 -0.69
C HIS A 250 10.06 -2.38 -1.07
N GLU A 251 11.34 -2.74 -0.89
CA GLU A 251 11.80 -4.11 -1.09
C GLU A 251 11.44 -4.94 0.15
N VAL A 252 10.42 -5.81 0.04
CA VAL A 252 10.00 -6.72 1.11
C VAL A 252 10.96 -7.91 1.25
N PHE A 253 11.68 -8.23 0.18
CA PHE A 253 12.73 -9.24 0.16
C PHE A 253 13.76 -8.86 -0.89
N ALA A 254 15.04 -9.06 -0.58
CA ALA A 254 16.13 -8.95 -1.52
C ALA A 254 17.21 -9.97 -1.16
N ASN A 255 17.54 -10.85 -2.10
CA ASN A 255 18.65 -11.78 -1.97
C ASN A 255 19.50 -11.74 -3.24
N GLU A 256 20.81 -11.74 -3.08
CA GLU A 256 21.78 -11.64 -4.16
C GLU A 256 22.71 -12.84 -4.12
N LEU A 257 22.76 -13.57 -5.24
CA LEU A 257 23.64 -14.71 -5.45
C LEU A 257 24.72 -14.34 -6.47
N GLN A 258 25.98 -14.45 -6.05
CA GLN A 258 27.10 -14.42 -6.99
C GLN A 258 27.28 -15.80 -7.62
N ALA A 259 26.68 -16.00 -8.80
CA ALA A 259 26.69 -17.28 -9.50
C ALA A 259 28.06 -17.68 -10.05
N ALA A 260 28.89 -16.69 -10.39
CA ALA A 260 30.29 -16.88 -10.75
C ALA A 260 31.12 -15.65 -10.36
N GLY A 261 32.37 -15.88 -9.93
CA GLY A 261 33.37 -14.83 -9.77
C GLY A 261 34.15 -14.56 -11.04
N GLU A 262 35.39 -14.11 -10.89
CA GLU A 262 36.28 -13.85 -12.01
C GLU A 262 36.56 -15.16 -12.75
N THR A 263 36.21 -15.22 -14.04
CA THR A 263 36.35 -16.43 -14.84
C THR A 263 36.51 -16.10 -16.32
N THR A 264 37.11 -17.03 -17.07
CA THR A 264 37.21 -16.93 -18.53
C THR A 264 36.30 -17.97 -19.17
N LEU A 265 35.32 -17.51 -19.95
CA LEU A 265 34.48 -18.37 -20.76
C LEU A 265 35.22 -18.73 -22.06
N PRO A 266 35.46 -20.02 -22.35
CA PRO A 266 36.18 -20.45 -23.54
C PRO A 266 35.35 -20.30 -24.83
N ALA A 267 36.00 -19.91 -25.92
CA ALA A 267 35.39 -19.74 -27.23
C ALA A 267 34.75 -21.03 -27.75
N GLY A 268 33.53 -20.93 -28.28
CA GLY A 268 32.83 -22.03 -28.94
C GLY A 268 32.28 -23.10 -28.01
N GLN A 269 32.42 -22.94 -26.68
CA GLN A 269 31.88 -23.87 -25.70
C GLN A 269 30.65 -23.28 -25.02
N VAL A 270 29.57 -24.05 -24.96
CA VAL A 270 28.37 -23.66 -24.21
C VAL A 270 28.65 -23.80 -22.72
N THR A 271 28.55 -22.70 -21.98
CA THR A 271 28.62 -22.69 -20.53
C THR A 271 27.21 -22.56 -19.97
N ARG A 272 26.83 -23.47 -19.08
CA ARG A 272 25.54 -23.46 -18.37
C ARG A 272 25.78 -23.19 -16.90
N ILE A 273 25.08 -22.22 -16.36
CA ILE A 273 25.23 -21.79 -14.97
C ILE A 273 23.86 -21.94 -14.31
N PRO A 274 23.68 -22.96 -13.43
CA PRO A 274 22.46 -23.11 -12.68
C PRO A 274 22.37 -22.02 -11.60
N LEU A 275 21.20 -21.43 -11.47
CA LEU A 275 20.90 -20.37 -10.53
C LEU A 275 19.82 -20.87 -9.58
N ARG A 276 20.09 -20.82 -8.27
CA ARG A 276 19.19 -21.36 -7.24
C ARG A 276 19.16 -20.47 -6.01
N ILE A 277 17.96 -20.05 -5.61
CA ILE A 277 17.73 -19.27 -4.39
C ILE A 277 16.50 -19.82 -3.69
N GLN A 278 16.62 -20.05 -2.38
CA GLN A 278 15.49 -20.39 -1.53
C GLN A 278 14.64 -19.14 -1.27
N LEU A 279 13.34 -19.20 -1.61
CA LEU A 279 12.40 -18.12 -1.32
C LEU A 279 12.07 -18.10 0.18
N PRO A 280 11.83 -16.91 0.77
CA PRO A 280 11.47 -16.81 2.17
C PRO A 280 10.07 -17.38 2.42
N GLU A 281 9.82 -17.84 3.65
CA GLU A 281 8.46 -18.02 4.15
C GLU A 281 7.84 -16.64 4.36
N THR A 282 6.79 -16.30 3.60
CA THR A 282 6.20 -14.96 3.59
C THR A 282 4.74 -14.98 3.15
N THR A 283 3.98 -13.98 3.59
CA THR A 283 2.61 -13.70 3.16
C THR A 283 2.54 -12.64 2.06
N ALA A 284 3.71 -12.14 1.61
CA ALA A 284 3.87 -11.15 0.55
C ALA A 284 3.65 -11.76 -0.84
N TYR A 285 2.45 -12.27 -1.11
CA TYR A 285 2.09 -12.88 -2.39
C TYR A 285 2.03 -11.85 -3.52
N SER A 286 2.28 -12.31 -4.75
CA SER A 286 2.12 -11.49 -5.95
C SER A 286 0.70 -10.96 -6.08
N LEU A 287 0.57 -9.64 -6.08
CA LEU A 287 -0.70 -8.94 -6.01
C LEU A 287 -0.69 -7.75 -6.98
N ASP A 288 -1.75 -7.55 -7.78
CA ASP A 288 -1.89 -6.40 -8.68
C ASP A 288 -3.28 -5.77 -8.55
N LEU A 289 -3.37 -4.66 -7.82
CA LEU A 289 -4.57 -3.91 -7.52
C LEU A 289 -4.50 -2.50 -8.14
N SER A 290 -4.20 -2.44 -9.44
CA SER A 290 -4.08 -1.23 -10.27
C SER A 290 -2.95 -0.27 -9.85
N ASP A 291 -3.17 0.52 -8.81
CA ASP A 291 -2.21 1.47 -8.25
C ASP A 291 -1.37 0.89 -7.11
N ASN A 292 -1.73 -0.30 -6.62
CA ASN A 292 -0.99 -1.01 -5.58
C ASN A 292 -0.57 -2.38 -6.10
N ARG A 293 0.70 -2.73 -5.94
CA ARG A 293 1.24 -3.99 -6.46
C ARG A 293 2.30 -4.57 -5.54
N LEU A 294 2.31 -5.89 -5.42
CA LEU A 294 3.41 -6.66 -4.88
C LEU A 294 3.96 -7.53 -6.01
N SER A 295 5.16 -7.22 -6.47
CA SER A 295 5.80 -7.88 -7.62
C SER A 295 7.08 -8.58 -7.24
N TRP A 296 7.29 -9.77 -7.78
CA TRP A 296 8.49 -10.57 -7.61
C TRP A 296 9.28 -10.63 -8.92
N THR A 297 10.54 -10.23 -8.86
CA THR A 297 11.42 -10.13 -10.04
C THR A 297 12.82 -10.63 -9.75
N THR A 298 13.46 -11.10 -10.81
CA THR A 298 14.87 -11.48 -10.84
C THR A 298 15.63 -10.53 -11.75
N ASP A 299 16.78 -10.04 -11.31
CA ASP A 299 17.72 -9.24 -12.09
C ASP A 299 19.05 -9.99 -12.20
N LEU A 300 19.44 -10.31 -13.44
CA LEU A 300 20.68 -11.01 -13.76
C LEU A 300 21.63 -10.03 -14.46
N VAL A 301 22.85 -9.92 -13.93
CA VAL A 301 23.92 -9.08 -14.46
C VAL A 301 25.15 -9.95 -14.73
N VAL A 302 25.63 -9.92 -15.97
CA VAL A 302 26.90 -10.52 -16.39
C VAL A 302 27.89 -9.38 -16.61
N ASP A 303 28.85 -9.26 -15.69
CA ASP A 303 29.87 -8.21 -15.66
C ASP A 303 31.08 -8.65 -16.49
N ILE A 304 31.32 -7.93 -17.60
CA ILE A 304 32.30 -8.30 -18.62
C ILE A 304 33.52 -7.37 -18.51
N THR A 305 34.71 -7.93 -18.36
CA THR A 305 35.94 -7.14 -18.15
C THR A 305 36.20 -6.18 -19.32
N HIS A 306 36.22 -4.87 -19.05
CA HIS A 306 36.40 -3.78 -20.03
C HIS A 306 35.28 -3.62 -21.07
N TRP A 307 34.11 -4.23 -20.86
CA TRP A 307 32.97 -4.12 -21.77
C TRP A 307 31.69 -3.77 -20.98
N PRO A 308 30.65 -3.24 -21.64
CA PRO A 308 29.38 -2.98 -20.97
C PRO A 308 28.71 -4.28 -20.52
N ASP A 309 28.08 -4.24 -19.34
CA ASP A 309 27.41 -5.41 -18.77
C ASP A 309 26.23 -5.87 -19.61
N TRP A 310 26.02 -7.18 -19.62
CA TRP A 310 24.76 -7.74 -20.10
C TRP A 310 23.78 -7.88 -18.93
N LYS A 311 22.54 -7.47 -19.14
CA LYS A 311 21.48 -7.48 -18.11
C LYS A 311 20.23 -8.18 -18.64
N ALA A 312 19.60 -8.97 -17.80
CA ALA A 312 18.27 -9.53 -18.03
C ALA A 312 17.40 -9.42 -16.77
N ASN A 313 16.11 -9.23 -16.98
CA ASN A 313 15.11 -9.22 -15.92
C ASN A 313 14.00 -10.21 -16.30
N ALA A 314 13.48 -10.93 -15.31
CA ALA A 314 12.28 -11.75 -15.45
C ALA A 314 11.41 -11.59 -14.20
N GLY A 315 10.09 -11.63 -14.39
CA GLY A 315 9.12 -11.66 -13.29
C GLY A 315 8.59 -13.08 -13.06
N PHE A 316 8.20 -13.37 -11.83
CA PHE A 316 7.45 -14.57 -11.47
C PHE A 316 6.33 -14.23 -10.49
N GLN A 317 5.40 -15.15 -10.31
CA GLN A 317 4.31 -15.03 -9.36
C GLN A 317 4.61 -15.84 -8.11
N LEU A 318 4.63 -15.19 -6.96
CA LEU A 318 4.61 -15.85 -5.67
C LEU A 318 3.15 -16.05 -5.25
N LEU A 319 2.70 -17.29 -5.21
CA LEU A 319 1.32 -17.67 -4.92
C LEU A 319 1.24 -18.49 -3.64
N PRO A 320 0.11 -18.49 -2.94
CA PRO A 320 -0.12 -19.40 -1.83
C PRO A 320 0.01 -20.87 -2.27
N PRO A 321 0.47 -21.79 -1.40
CA PRO A 321 0.60 -23.22 -1.75
C PRO A 321 -0.71 -23.82 -2.29
N VAL A 322 -1.84 -23.47 -1.67
CA VAL A 322 -3.19 -23.92 -2.06
C VAL A 322 -3.51 -23.56 -3.52
N ALA A 323 -3.07 -22.38 -3.98
CA ALA A 323 -3.31 -21.91 -5.35
C ALA A 323 -2.49 -22.68 -6.40
N LEU A 324 -1.40 -23.35 -6.00
CA LEU A 324 -0.60 -24.22 -6.88
C LEU A 324 -1.13 -25.66 -6.91
N GLY A 325 -2.20 -25.97 -6.17
CA GLY A 325 -2.68 -27.35 -5.98
C GLY A 325 -1.76 -28.20 -5.09
N GLU A 326 -0.80 -27.55 -4.41
CA GLU A 326 0.16 -28.20 -3.52
C GLU A 326 -0.30 -28.01 -2.06
N GLY A 327 -0.94 -29.05 -1.53
CA GLY A 327 -1.40 -29.10 -0.14
C GLY A 327 -2.89 -28.71 0.02
N SER A 328 -3.54 -29.37 0.99
CA SER A 328 -4.81 -28.90 1.54
C SER A 328 -4.60 -27.55 2.24
N ALA A 329 -5.61 -26.68 2.23
CA ALA A 329 -5.58 -25.44 3.02
C ALA A 329 -5.04 -25.76 4.43
N PRO A 330 -3.95 -25.11 4.88
CA PRO A 330 -3.46 -25.33 6.23
C PRO A 330 -4.60 -25.08 7.24
N PRO A 331 -4.51 -25.59 8.48
CA PRO A 331 -5.37 -25.04 9.53
C PRO A 331 -5.16 -23.52 9.56
N LEU A 332 -6.26 -22.75 9.73
CA LEU A 332 -6.16 -21.30 9.93
C LEU A 332 -5.09 -21.06 11.00
N PRO A 333 -4.15 -20.13 10.80
CA PRO A 333 -3.19 -19.82 11.84
C PRO A 333 -3.99 -19.44 13.09
N GLU A 334 -3.94 -20.30 14.10
CA GLU A 334 -4.47 -20.02 15.42
C GLU A 334 -3.84 -18.71 15.85
N ALA A 335 -4.67 -17.70 16.16
CA ALA A 335 -4.26 -16.32 16.37
C ALA A 335 -2.90 -16.31 17.07
N ALA A 336 -1.86 -15.94 16.31
CA ALA A 336 -0.49 -16.01 16.81
C ALA A 336 -0.41 -15.05 17.99
N VAL A 337 -0.55 -15.61 19.19
CA VAL A 337 -0.07 -14.97 20.41
C VAL A 337 1.39 -14.74 20.12
N ILE A 338 1.75 -13.47 19.94
CA ILE A 338 3.13 -13.04 19.90
C ILE A 338 3.70 -13.46 21.24
N GLU A 339 4.32 -14.65 21.31
CA GLU A 339 5.12 -15.04 22.46
C GLU A 339 6.24 -14.01 22.56
N PRO A 340 6.32 -13.24 23.66
CA PRO A 340 7.43 -12.33 23.84
C PRO A 340 8.69 -13.19 23.94
N THR A 341 9.62 -12.96 23.02
CA THR A 341 10.92 -13.61 22.98
C THR A 341 11.60 -13.43 24.34
N ALA A 342 11.61 -14.50 25.14
CA ALA A 342 12.31 -14.57 26.40
C ALA A 342 13.82 -14.53 26.11
N GLY A 343 14.40 -13.34 26.20
CA GLY A 343 15.82 -13.16 25.85
C GLY A 343 16.30 -11.73 25.90
N SER A 344 15.90 -10.94 26.88
CA SER A 344 16.61 -9.72 27.26
C SER A 344 16.62 -9.61 28.77
N PRO A 345 17.81 -9.49 29.42
CA PRO A 345 17.90 -9.38 30.86
C PRO A 345 17.18 -8.11 31.34
N PRO A 346 16.59 -8.13 32.55
CA PRO A 346 15.81 -7.01 33.06
C PRO A 346 16.70 -5.78 33.15
N ALA A 347 16.40 -4.76 32.35
CA ALA A 347 16.88 -3.42 32.58
C ALA A 347 16.39 -3.02 33.97
N THR A 348 17.32 -2.93 34.90
CA THR A 348 17.08 -2.46 36.26
C THR A 348 16.53 -1.05 36.16
N MET A 349 15.23 -0.89 36.40
CA MET A 349 14.63 0.42 36.63
C MET A 349 15.35 1.06 37.83
N PRO A 350 15.84 2.30 37.71
CA PRO A 350 16.15 3.09 38.88
C PRO A 350 14.83 3.38 39.64
N PRO A 351 14.87 3.44 40.98
CA PRO A 351 13.69 3.75 41.78
C PRO A 351 13.16 5.15 41.43
N PRO A 352 11.86 5.41 41.68
CA PRO A 352 11.22 6.64 41.28
C PRO A 352 11.87 7.81 42.00
N ALA A 353 12.44 8.72 41.23
CA ALA A 353 12.76 10.04 41.74
C ALA A 353 11.44 10.78 41.96
N ASP A 354 11.21 11.19 43.21
CA ASP A 354 10.28 12.26 43.54
C ASP A 354 10.57 13.49 42.68
N SER A 355 9.64 13.84 41.80
CA SER A 355 9.53 15.18 41.23
C SER A 355 8.07 15.43 40.86
N GLY A 356 7.50 16.44 41.50
CA GLY A 356 6.08 16.77 41.46
C GLY A 356 5.60 17.28 40.10
N GLY A 357 4.32 17.07 39.84
CA GLY A 357 3.48 17.82 38.90
C GLY A 357 4.05 18.03 37.49
N ALA A 358 4.03 17.00 36.64
CA ALA A 358 4.20 17.16 35.20
C ALA A 358 2.97 16.56 34.50
N GLY A 359 2.18 17.43 33.85
CA GLY A 359 1.11 17.02 32.95
C GLY A 359 1.69 16.36 31.70
N VAL A 360 0.91 15.49 31.08
CA VAL A 360 1.23 14.83 29.79
C VAL A 360 1.67 15.87 28.77
N THR A 361 2.81 15.65 28.10
CA THR A 361 3.32 16.58 27.09
C THR A 361 2.79 16.26 25.69
N PHE A 362 2.82 17.25 24.79
CA PHE A 362 2.39 17.05 23.40
C PHE A 362 3.27 16.04 22.66
N ASP A 363 4.59 16.06 22.89
CA ASP A 363 5.54 15.13 22.26
C ASP A 363 5.24 13.67 22.65
N GLU A 364 4.99 13.41 23.93
CA GLU A 364 4.58 12.09 24.42
C GLU A 364 3.24 11.67 23.79
N THR A 365 2.27 12.59 23.75
CA THR A 365 0.95 12.34 23.13
C THR A 365 1.08 11.94 21.67
N VAL A 366 1.87 12.69 20.89
CA VAL A 366 2.11 12.41 19.48
C VAL A 366 2.80 11.06 19.29
N ARG A 367 3.79 10.72 20.12
CA ARG A 367 4.47 9.41 20.08
C ARG A 367 3.52 8.26 20.38
N HIS A 368 2.63 8.41 21.35
CA HIS A 368 1.63 7.39 21.68
C HIS A 368 0.62 7.22 20.55
N ILE A 369 0.10 8.31 19.99
CA ILE A 369 -0.81 8.28 18.84
C ILE A 369 -0.13 7.63 17.62
N TRP A 370 1.14 7.97 17.38
CA TRP A 370 1.93 7.40 16.29
C TRP A 370 2.25 5.91 16.49
N ALA A 371 2.54 5.49 17.73
CA ALA A 371 2.75 4.08 18.06
C ALA A 371 1.47 3.26 17.83
N ALA A 372 0.31 3.82 18.18
CA ALA A 372 -1.01 3.23 17.97
C ALA A 372 -1.54 3.37 16.53
N ARG A 373 -0.73 3.82 15.56
CA ARG A 373 -1.22 4.06 14.18
C ARG A 373 -1.83 2.82 13.50
N GLY A 374 -1.41 1.62 13.90
CA GLY A 374 -1.91 0.34 13.40
C GLY A 374 -3.13 -0.22 14.14
N ASP A 375 -3.56 0.42 15.23
CA ASP A 375 -4.69 0.00 16.08
C ASP A 375 -5.66 1.18 16.20
N GLU A 376 -6.77 1.13 15.45
CA GLU A 376 -7.76 2.21 15.43
C GLU A 376 -8.43 2.39 16.79
N GLU A 377 -8.73 1.32 17.52
CA GLU A 377 -9.39 1.42 18.83
C GLU A 377 -8.45 2.05 19.86
N GLN A 378 -7.18 1.60 19.89
CA GLN A 378 -6.20 2.16 20.79
C GLN A 378 -5.91 3.64 20.46
N ARG A 379 -5.81 3.98 19.17
CA ARG A 379 -5.61 5.38 18.74
C ARG A 379 -6.80 6.25 19.13
N GLU A 380 -8.02 5.81 18.89
CA GLU A 380 -9.22 6.59 19.25
C GLU A 380 -9.35 6.74 20.76
N LEU A 381 -9.01 5.71 21.54
CA LEU A 381 -8.97 5.78 23.00
C LEU A 381 -7.94 6.81 23.48
N LEU A 382 -6.73 6.82 22.89
CA LEU A 382 -5.69 7.81 23.20
C LEU A 382 -6.13 9.22 22.85
N ILE A 383 -6.75 9.42 21.69
CA ILE A 383 -7.21 10.73 21.23
C ILE A 383 -8.35 11.24 22.10
N THR A 384 -9.30 10.38 22.46
CA THR A 384 -10.38 10.72 23.39
C THR A 384 -9.84 11.07 24.77
N ALA A 385 -8.77 10.41 25.23
CA ALA A 385 -8.18 10.69 26.54
C ALA A 385 -7.44 12.04 26.63
N VAL A 386 -6.99 12.58 25.49
CA VAL A 386 -6.26 13.85 25.40
C VAL A 386 -7.04 14.97 24.72
N GLU A 387 -8.29 14.70 24.35
CA GLU A 387 -9.21 15.68 23.77
C GLU A 387 -9.42 16.84 24.75
N ASP A 388 -9.48 18.06 24.22
CA ASP A 388 -9.62 19.32 24.96
C ASP A 388 -8.49 19.68 25.96
N ILE A 389 -7.45 18.85 26.08
CA ILE A 389 -6.26 19.20 26.87
C ILE A 389 -5.44 20.25 26.11
N PRO A 390 -5.09 21.39 26.75
CA PRO A 390 -4.25 22.40 26.13
C PRO A 390 -2.79 21.96 26.11
N PHE A 391 -2.17 22.03 24.93
CA PHE A 391 -0.80 21.63 24.67
C PHE A 391 0.02 22.77 24.06
N GLU A 392 1.32 22.77 24.36
CA GLU A 392 2.33 23.49 23.57
C GLU A 392 2.69 22.63 22.36
N ILE A 393 2.26 23.05 21.18
CA ILE A 393 2.35 22.34 19.91
C ILE A 393 3.59 22.80 19.15
N GLN A 394 4.28 21.84 18.54
CA GLN A 394 5.35 22.11 17.58
C GLN A 394 4.92 21.54 16.23
N ALA A 395 5.03 22.32 15.16
CA ALA A 395 4.59 21.88 13.83
C ALA A 395 5.41 22.53 12.72
N VAL A 396 5.68 21.78 11.65
CA VAL A 396 6.26 22.29 10.41
C VAL A 396 5.13 22.53 9.42
N ILE A 397 4.99 23.77 8.95
CA ILE A 397 3.86 24.19 8.11
C ILE A 397 4.10 23.77 6.65
N GLU A 398 3.19 22.98 6.08
CA GLU A 398 3.34 22.42 4.72
C GLU A 398 2.63 23.24 3.64
N ARG A 399 1.35 23.58 3.88
CA ARG A 399 0.50 24.23 2.87
C ARG A 399 -0.41 25.26 3.50
N ARG A 400 -0.43 26.45 2.89
CA ARG A 400 -1.23 27.60 3.28
C ARG A 400 -2.63 27.56 2.65
N LEU A 401 -3.64 27.82 3.49
CA LEU A 401 -4.94 28.46 3.23
C LEU A 401 -5.92 27.77 2.26
N LEU A 402 -6.92 27.08 2.83
CA LEU A 402 -8.28 26.99 2.28
C LEU A 402 -9.19 27.86 3.15
N TYR A 403 -10.04 28.70 2.55
CA TYR A 403 -11.09 29.41 3.28
C TYR A 403 -11.97 28.36 3.99
N GLY A 404 -12.12 28.50 5.32
CA GLY A 404 -12.77 27.52 6.20
C GLY A 404 -14.29 27.42 6.06
N ASN A 405 -14.83 27.45 4.84
CA ASN A 405 -16.28 27.41 4.63
C ASN A 405 -16.85 25.99 4.50
N ASP A 406 -15.99 24.97 4.32
CA ASP A 406 -16.41 23.58 4.05
C ASP A 406 -16.17 22.61 5.22
N ASP A 407 -15.40 22.97 6.25
CA ASP A 407 -15.19 22.12 7.44
C ASP A 407 -15.99 22.68 8.64
N PRO A 408 -16.99 21.95 9.16
CA PRO A 408 -17.79 22.41 10.29
C PRO A 408 -16.99 22.61 11.59
N ALA A 409 -15.75 22.12 11.66
CA ALA A 409 -14.84 22.35 12.77
C ALA A 409 -13.98 23.62 12.62
N ALA A 410 -14.07 24.37 11.52
CA ALA A 410 -13.29 25.59 11.35
C ALA A 410 -13.91 26.80 12.08
N TYR A 411 -13.05 27.71 12.55
CA TYR A 411 -13.48 29.03 13.01
C TYR A 411 -14.19 29.78 11.88
N ARG A 412 -15.29 30.47 12.22
CA ARG A 412 -16.16 31.19 11.26
C ARG A 412 -15.40 32.15 10.33
N ASP A 413 -14.34 32.79 10.84
CA ASP A 413 -13.47 33.72 10.11
C ASP A 413 -11.98 33.29 10.17
N GLY A 414 -11.70 32.04 10.54
CA GLY A 414 -10.34 31.53 10.68
C GLY A 414 -9.87 30.68 9.52
N TYR A 415 -8.76 29.99 9.73
CA TYR A 415 -7.99 29.31 8.70
C TYR A 415 -7.78 27.84 9.05
N VAL A 416 -7.77 27.00 8.01
CA VAL A 416 -7.34 25.60 8.13
C VAL A 416 -5.94 25.51 7.54
N VAL A 417 -4.98 25.07 8.36
CA VAL A 417 -3.56 24.97 8.00
C VAL A 417 -3.14 23.50 8.03
N TRP A 418 -2.44 23.07 7.00
CA TRP A 418 -1.85 21.74 6.94
C TRP A 418 -0.40 21.78 7.40
N ALA A 419 -0.06 20.93 8.35
CA ALA A 419 1.26 20.85 8.97
C ALA A 419 1.61 19.39 9.30
N HIS A 420 2.84 19.14 9.75
CA HIS A 420 3.23 17.88 10.37
C HIS A 420 4.05 18.12 11.65
N TYR A 421 4.02 17.16 12.57
CA TYR A 421 4.97 17.09 13.68
C TYR A 421 6.34 16.60 13.15
N PRO A 422 7.48 17.15 13.57
CA PRO A 422 8.77 16.84 12.95
C PRO A 422 9.30 15.42 13.20
N ASP A 423 9.10 14.86 14.41
CA ASP A 423 9.54 13.49 14.73
C ASP A 423 8.78 12.89 15.92
N PRO A 424 7.87 11.91 15.73
CA PRO A 424 7.56 11.25 14.47
C PRO A 424 6.78 12.14 13.51
N GLU A 425 6.90 11.89 12.20
CA GLU A 425 6.24 12.65 11.13
C GLU A 425 4.71 12.43 11.14
N LEU A 426 4.01 13.03 12.10
CA LEU A 426 2.55 12.93 12.27
C LEU A 426 1.85 14.07 11.52
N PRO A 427 0.99 13.79 10.52
CA PRO A 427 0.22 14.82 9.83
C PRO A 427 -0.78 15.53 10.77
N LEU A 428 -0.85 16.86 10.67
CA LEU A 428 -1.69 17.74 11.49
C LEU A 428 -2.61 18.60 10.62
N THR A 429 -3.80 18.87 11.14
CA THR A 429 -4.71 19.91 10.66
C THR A 429 -4.91 20.92 11.79
N LEU A 430 -4.40 22.13 11.60
CA LEU A 430 -4.52 23.22 12.58
C LEU A 430 -5.67 24.14 12.18
N TYR A 431 -6.65 24.28 13.07
CA TYR A 431 -7.69 25.29 12.98
C TYR A 431 -7.19 26.54 13.70
N ALA A 432 -6.88 27.58 12.94
CA ALA A 432 -6.25 28.80 13.44
C ALA A 432 -7.24 29.99 13.42
N PRO A 433 -7.35 30.78 14.50
CA PRO A 433 -8.07 32.06 14.47
C PRO A 433 -7.39 33.07 13.53
N HIS A 434 -8.17 34.06 13.08
CA HIS A 434 -7.76 35.00 12.02
C HIS A 434 -6.45 35.75 12.32
N HIS A 435 -6.21 36.11 13.57
CA HIS A 435 -5.04 36.90 13.99
C HIS A 435 -3.71 36.12 13.95
N LEU A 436 -3.74 34.78 13.92
CA LEU A 436 -2.54 33.95 13.80
C LEU A 436 -2.10 33.75 12.34
N ALA A 437 -2.82 34.33 11.38
CA ALA A 437 -2.51 34.19 9.95
C ALA A 437 -1.09 34.67 9.61
N ASP A 438 -0.71 35.84 10.14
CA ASP A 438 0.58 36.48 9.86
C ASP A 438 1.76 35.64 10.39
N ASP A 439 1.55 34.90 11.48
CA ASP A 439 2.57 34.02 12.07
C ASP A 439 2.89 32.83 11.16
N PHE A 440 1.88 32.26 10.49
CA PHE A 440 2.08 31.20 9.49
C PHE A 440 2.64 31.73 8.17
N GLU A 441 2.45 33.02 7.88
CA GLU A 441 3.08 33.68 6.72
C GLU A 441 4.59 33.86 6.89
N GLN A 442 5.05 34.05 8.13
CA GLN A 442 6.48 34.23 8.45
C GLN A 442 7.22 32.92 8.71
N ALA A 443 6.51 31.86 9.13
CA ALA A 443 7.08 30.52 9.31
C ALA A 443 7.46 29.88 7.96
N ASN A 444 8.68 30.10 7.49
CA ASN A 444 9.20 29.55 6.23
C ASN A 444 10.04 28.29 6.50
N ARG A 445 9.40 27.11 6.49
CA ARG A 445 9.99 25.78 6.76
C ARG A 445 10.58 25.57 8.17
N ASP A 446 10.59 26.58 9.02
CA ASP A 446 10.98 26.45 10.43
C ASP A 446 9.86 25.80 11.26
N VAL A 447 10.25 25.19 12.40
CA VAL A 447 9.31 24.60 13.36
C VAL A 447 8.55 25.73 14.05
N TRP A 448 7.27 25.86 13.73
CA TRP A 448 6.34 26.75 14.40
C TRP A 448 5.98 26.19 15.78
N LYS A 449 5.82 27.09 16.76
CA LYS A 449 5.38 26.76 18.12
C LYS A 449 4.17 27.60 18.49
N GLY A 450 3.16 26.98 19.09
CA GLY A 450 2.01 27.69 19.63
C GLY A 450 1.14 26.78 20.48
N ARG A 451 0.06 27.33 21.03
CA ARG A 451 -0.79 26.62 21.97
C ARG A 451 -2.11 26.21 21.33
N GLY A 452 -2.58 25.01 21.64
CA GLY A 452 -3.86 24.53 21.13
C GLY A 452 -4.34 23.24 21.79
N ARG A 453 -5.56 22.84 21.45
CA ARG A 453 -6.25 21.65 21.97
C ARG A 453 -6.48 20.65 20.85
N ILE A 454 -6.25 19.38 21.14
CA ILE A 454 -6.61 18.28 20.23
C ILE A 454 -8.13 18.18 20.22
N SER A 455 -8.73 18.24 19.03
CA SER A 455 -10.18 18.22 18.83
C SER A 455 -10.64 17.01 18.01
N GLY A 456 -9.80 15.98 17.91
CA GLY A 456 -10.10 14.72 17.24
C GLY A 456 -9.12 14.33 16.15
N TYR A 457 -9.55 13.42 15.28
CA TYR A 457 -8.73 12.82 14.24
C TYR A 457 -9.48 12.72 12.91
N ASP A 458 -8.88 13.19 11.83
CA ASP A 458 -9.39 12.98 10.49
C ASP A 458 -8.97 11.58 10.00
N ARG A 459 -9.86 10.61 10.16
CA ARG A 459 -9.66 9.23 9.70
C ARG A 459 -9.46 9.13 8.19
N ARG A 460 -10.03 10.04 7.40
CA ARG A 460 -9.96 10.01 5.94
C ARG A 460 -8.57 10.39 5.44
N HIS A 461 -7.90 11.31 6.14
CA HIS A 461 -6.61 11.84 5.71
C HIS A 461 -5.46 11.52 6.68
N GLY A 462 -5.73 10.79 7.77
CA GLY A 462 -4.74 10.40 8.78
C GLY A 462 -4.14 11.60 9.53
N ARG A 463 -4.95 12.62 9.83
CA ARG A 463 -4.47 13.89 10.40
C ARG A 463 -5.03 14.14 11.79
N LEU A 464 -4.16 14.51 12.73
CA LEU A 464 -4.60 14.97 14.04
C LEU A 464 -5.20 16.38 13.91
N LYS A 465 -6.43 16.56 14.41
CA LYS A 465 -7.15 17.83 14.36
C LYS A 465 -6.83 18.63 15.63
N ILE A 466 -6.41 19.87 15.47
CA ILE A 466 -6.02 20.73 16.58
C ILE A 466 -6.61 22.12 16.41
N HIS A 467 -7.33 22.59 17.43
CA HIS A 467 -7.78 23.97 17.56
C HIS A 467 -6.72 24.81 18.27
N LEU A 468 -6.24 25.88 17.63
CA LEU A 468 -5.30 26.79 18.26
C LEU A 468 -6.02 27.76 19.18
N ASP A 469 -5.46 27.98 20.36
CA ASP A 469 -6.06 28.85 21.36
C ASP A 469 -6.04 30.32 20.88
N GLU A 470 -7.14 31.04 21.07
CA GLU A 470 -7.09 32.50 21.10
C GLU A 470 -6.33 32.89 22.37
N LEU A 471 -5.20 33.58 22.21
CA LEU A 471 -4.56 34.24 23.35
C LEU A 471 -5.56 35.28 23.88
N SER A 472 -6.30 34.91 24.93
CA SER A 472 -7.06 35.88 25.72
C SER A 472 -6.05 36.89 26.27
N GLN A 473 -6.13 38.12 25.78
CA GLN A 473 -5.47 39.26 26.41
C GLN A 473 -6.12 39.57 27.76
#